data_AF-A0A0R0AEQ5-F1
#
_entry.id   AF-A0A0R0AEQ5-F1
#
_cell.length_a   1.000
_cell.length_b   1.000
_cell.length_c   1.000
_cell.angle_alpha   90.00
_cell.angle_beta   90.00
_cell.angle_gamma   90.00
#
_symmetry.space_group_name_H-M   'P 1'
#
loop_
_entity.id
_entity.type
_entity.pdbx_description
1 polymer ?
#
loop_
_entity_poly.entity_id
_entity_poly.type
_entity_poly.pdbx_seq_one_letter_code
_entity_poly.pdbx_strand_id
1 'polypeptide(L)'
;MSQKAFLQAFDQDAIGSFKAAGMADAAIYTGPATGSASVPCDVLVDRGTQVWGEDASPVALGEISIAFQRVQVVPEKGGIVVVDGDTYRLTDKHKDDASLVRWLVVPHG
;
A
#
# COMPACT_ATOMS: atom_id res chain seq x y z
N MET A 1 10.04 13.20 22.01
CA MET A 1 9.40 12.52 20.86
C MET A 1 7.89 12.56 21.05
N SER A 2 7.11 12.84 20.00
CA SER A 2 5.64 12.74 20.08
C SER A 2 5.19 11.29 19.86
N GLN A 3 3.99 10.92 20.29
CA GLN A 3 3.41 9.60 20.01
C GLN A 3 3.42 9.28 18.50
N LYS A 4 3.09 10.25 17.64
CA LYS A 4 3.15 10.12 16.18
C LYS A 4 4.54 9.72 15.69
N ALA A 5 5.58 10.42 16.16
CA ALA A 5 6.95 10.15 15.75
C ALA A 5 7.42 8.76 16.23
N PHE A 6 6.97 8.33 17.41
CA PHE A 6 7.23 6.98 17.91
C PHE A 6 6.59 5.90 17.02
N LEU A 7 5.30 6.01 16.70
CA LEU A 7 4.59 5.02 15.87
C LEU A 7 5.20 4.90 14.47
N GLN A 8 5.64 6.02 13.88
CA GLN A 8 6.35 6.00 12.61
C GLN A 8 7.64 5.19 12.68
N ALA A 9 8.48 5.43 13.70
CA ALA A 9 9.73 4.70 13.87
C ALA A 9 9.50 3.21 14.14
N PHE A 10 8.54 2.89 15.02
CA PHE A 10 8.20 1.51 15.34
C PHE A 10 7.72 0.73 14.11
N ASP A 11 6.83 1.32 13.30
CA ASP A 11 6.32 0.64 12.10
C ASP A 11 7.42 0.47 11.03
N GLN A 12 8.39 1.40 10.94
CA GLN A 12 9.56 1.18 10.08
C GLN A 12 10.36 -0.04 10.51
N ASP A 13 10.66 -0.15 11.81
CA ASP A 13 11.45 -1.27 12.34
C ASP A 13 10.69 -2.60 12.17
N ALA A 14 9.38 -2.59 12.41
CA ALA A 14 8.53 -3.76 12.24
C ALA A 14 8.47 -4.21 10.77
N ILE A 15 8.21 -3.30 9.83
CA ILE A 15 8.14 -3.64 8.41
C ILE A 15 9.52 -4.02 7.86
N GLY A 16 10.60 -3.37 8.31
CA GLY A 16 11.95 -3.80 7.97
C GLY A 16 12.22 -5.25 8.40
N SER A 17 11.75 -5.63 9.59
CA SER A 17 11.82 -7.01 10.08
C SER A 17 10.93 -7.97 9.27
N PHE A 18 9.71 -7.55 8.89
CA PHE A 18 8.83 -8.35 8.04
C PHE A 18 9.42 -8.57 6.66
N LYS A 19 10.01 -7.54 6.05
CA LYS A 19 10.72 -7.66 4.77
C LYS A 19 11.86 -8.66 4.86
N ALA A 20 12.68 -8.59 5.91
CA ALA A 20 13.75 -9.56 6.14
C ALA A 20 13.24 -10.99 6.32
N ALA A 21 12.02 -11.16 6.85
CA ALA A 21 11.34 -12.44 6.98
C ALA A 21 10.54 -12.87 5.72
N GLY A 22 10.52 -12.07 4.65
CA GLY A 22 9.75 -12.34 3.43
C GLY A 22 8.24 -12.10 3.57
N MET A 23 7.82 -11.26 4.51
CA MET A 23 6.43 -10.91 4.80
C MET A 23 6.05 -9.50 4.30
N ALA A 24 6.98 -8.78 3.69
CA ALA A 24 6.77 -7.47 3.07
C ALA A 24 7.60 -7.38 1.79
N ASP A 25 7.14 -6.57 0.84
CA ASP A 25 7.68 -6.52 -0.51
C ASP A 25 8.38 -5.20 -0.78
N ALA A 26 9.45 -5.23 -1.58
CA ALA A 26 10.04 -4.02 -2.14
C ALA A 26 9.23 -3.57 -3.35
N ALA A 27 8.93 -2.27 -3.42
CA ALA A 27 8.12 -1.70 -4.48
C ALA A 27 8.71 -0.38 -5.00
N ILE A 28 8.26 0.02 -6.18
CA ILE A 28 8.53 1.32 -6.77
C ILE A 28 7.20 2.05 -6.95
N TYR A 29 7.02 3.16 -6.25
CA TYR A 29 5.87 4.04 -6.40
C TYR A 29 6.19 5.20 -7.37
N THR A 30 5.24 5.55 -8.24
CA THR A 30 5.31 6.73 -9.11
C THR A 30 4.02 7.53 -8.99
N GLY A 31 4.14 8.83 -8.73
CA GLY A 31 2.99 9.74 -8.60
C GLY A 31 2.17 9.89 -9.90
N PRO A 32 0.89 10.31 -9.80
CA PRO A 32 -0.01 10.41 -10.95
C PRO A 32 0.33 11.55 -11.92
N ALA A 33 1.08 12.56 -11.48
CA ALA A 33 1.46 13.69 -12.32
C ALA A 33 2.51 13.28 -13.36
N THR A 34 2.40 13.81 -14.57
CA THR A 34 3.38 13.58 -15.64
C THR A 34 4.78 13.99 -15.19
N GLY A 35 5.75 13.09 -15.34
CA GLY A 35 7.14 13.33 -14.92
C GLY A 35 7.40 13.14 -13.43
N SER A 36 6.45 12.57 -12.67
CA SER A 36 6.69 12.20 -11.27
C SER A 36 7.90 11.26 -11.15
N ALA A 37 8.78 11.54 -10.20
CA ALA A 37 9.91 10.67 -9.91
C ALA A 37 9.42 9.36 -9.28
N SER A 38 10.09 8.26 -9.62
CA SER A 38 9.87 6.97 -9.00
C SER A 38 10.57 6.90 -7.64
N VAL A 39 9.87 6.40 -6.62
CA VAL A 39 10.31 6.33 -5.22
C VAL A 39 10.33 4.87 -4.77
N PRO A 40 11.50 4.30 -4.43
CA PRO A 40 11.57 3.00 -3.78
C PRO A 40 10.91 3.03 -2.41
N CYS A 41 10.10 2.03 -2.11
CA CYS A 41 9.40 1.89 -0.84
C CYS A 41 9.17 0.41 -0.50
N ASP A 42 8.77 0.15 0.73
CA ASP A 42 8.36 -1.16 1.21
C ASP A 42 6.86 -1.17 1.45
N VAL A 43 6.21 -2.26 1.03
CA VAL A 43 4.76 -2.39 1.08
C VAL A 43 4.32 -3.72 1.68
N LEU A 44 3.10 -3.74 2.20
CA LEU A 44 2.38 -4.96 2.52
C LEU A 44 1.24 -5.13 1.51
N VAL A 45 1.23 -6.23 0.77
CA VAL A 45 0.24 -6.51 -0.27
C VAL A 45 -0.74 -7.58 0.22
N ASP A 46 -1.97 -7.14 0.51
CA ASP A 46 -3.07 -8.02 0.87
C ASP A 46 -3.85 -8.38 -0.40
N ARG A 47 -3.74 -9.63 -0.86
CA ARG A 47 -4.42 -10.14 -2.07
C ARG A 47 -5.67 -10.93 -1.69
N GLY A 48 -6.77 -10.70 -2.39
CA GLY A 48 -8.00 -11.48 -2.21
C GLY A 48 -8.76 -11.12 -0.94
N THR A 49 -8.71 -9.85 -0.50
CA THR A 49 -9.54 -9.41 0.63
C THR A 49 -11.01 -9.49 0.23
N GLN A 50 -11.75 -10.34 0.93
CA GLN A 50 -13.17 -10.55 0.67
C GLN A 50 -13.99 -9.45 1.36
N VAL A 51 -14.74 -8.70 0.56
CA VAL A 51 -15.71 -7.73 1.08
C VAL A 51 -17.04 -8.46 1.26
N TRP A 52 -17.51 -8.55 2.50
CA TRP A 52 -18.83 -9.07 2.82
C TRP A 52 -19.85 -7.92 2.75
N GLY A 53 -20.74 -7.95 1.76
CA GLY A 53 -21.92 -7.08 1.71
C GLY A 53 -23.10 -7.69 2.46
N GLU A 54 -24.10 -6.86 2.79
CA GLU A 54 -25.35 -7.29 3.45
C GLU A 54 -26.27 -8.14 2.54
N ASP A 55 -26.09 -8.08 1.21
CA ASP A 55 -26.93 -8.80 0.25
C ASP A 55 -26.28 -10.07 -0.31
N ALA A 56 -27.06 -11.15 -0.39
CA ALA A 56 -26.69 -12.48 -0.86
C ALA A 56 -26.46 -12.58 -2.39
N SER A 57 -25.69 -11.66 -2.97
CA SER A 57 -25.32 -11.58 -4.38
C SER A 57 -23.78 -11.55 -4.53
N PRO A 58 -23.25 -11.93 -5.71
CA PRO A 58 -22.04 -12.74 -5.80
C PRO A 58 -20.79 -12.03 -5.27
N VAL A 59 -20.01 -12.81 -4.52
CA VAL A 59 -18.68 -12.58 -3.96
C VAL A 59 -17.90 -11.56 -4.80
N ALA A 60 -17.61 -10.40 -4.20
CA ALA A 60 -16.79 -9.37 -4.81
C ALA A 60 -15.48 -9.98 -5.34
N LEU A 61 -15.13 -9.66 -6.59
CA LEU A 61 -13.79 -9.88 -7.14
C LEU A 61 -12.79 -9.40 -6.09
N GLY A 62 -11.98 -10.30 -5.54
CA GLY A 62 -11.16 -10.03 -4.36
C GLY A 62 -10.39 -8.73 -4.52
N GLU A 63 -10.66 -7.77 -3.64
CA GLU A 63 -9.94 -6.51 -3.67
C GLU A 63 -8.48 -6.76 -3.31
N ILE A 64 -7.57 -6.01 -3.93
CA ILE A 64 -6.17 -5.97 -3.55
C ILE A 64 -5.97 -4.67 -2.80
N SER A 65 -5.36 -4.74 -1.61
CA SER A 65 -4.98 -3.55 -0.85
C SER A 65 -3.49 -3.52 -0.61
N ILE A 66 -2.90 -2.33 -0.72
CA ILE A 66 -1.47 -2.11 -0.52
C ILE A 66 -1.30 -1.08 0.57
N ALA A 67 -0.58 -1.46 1.64
CA ALA A 67 -0.19 -0.55 2.71
C ALA A 67 1.25 -0.06 2.49
N PHE A 68 1.42 1.26 2.54
CA PHE A 68 2.69 1.97 2.39
C PHE A 68 3.13 2.55 3.72
N GLN A 69 4.44 2.57 3.98
CA GLN A 69 5.02 3.35 5.07
C GLN A 69 4.96 4.84 4.75
N ARG A 70 4.20 5.61 5.55
CA ARG A 70 4.00 7.05 5.35
C ARG A 70 5.31 7.85 5.37
N VAL A 71 6.30 7.36 6.11
CA VAL A 71 7.62 7.97 6.24
C VAL A 71 8.51 7.74 5.01
N GLN A 72 8.25 6.70 4.22
CA GLN A 72 8.94 6.46 2.94
C GLN A 72 8.24 7.21 1.81
N VAL A 73 6.91 7.17 1.77
CA VAL A 73 6.10 7.78 0.71
C VAL A 73 4.71 8.15 1.20
N VAL A 74 4.18 9.26 0.70
CA VAL A 74 2.78 9.65 0.88
C VAL A 74 2.06 9.49 -0.47
N PRO A 75 1.49 8.30 -0.74
CA PRO A 75 0.93 7.99 -2.05
C PRO A 75 -0.39 8.73 -2.30
N GLU A 76 -0.68 8.94 -3.59
CA GLU A 76 -1.82 9.69 -4.11
C GLU A 76 -2.71 8.84 -5.02
N LYS A 77 -3.99 9.22 -5.12
CA LYS A 77 -4.97 8.56 -6.00
C LYS A 77 -4.47 8.61 -7.45
N GLY A 78 -4.56 7.47 -8.13
CA GLY A 78 -4.11 7.32 -9.51
C GLY A 78 -2.60 7.09 -9.67
N GLY A 79 -1.82 7.17 -8.59
CA GLY A 79 -0.42 6.77 -8.60
C GLY A 79 -0.25 5.29 -8.97
N ILE A 80 0.93 4.95 -9.48
CA ILE A 80 1.27 3.61 -9.93
C ILE A 80 2.27 3.01 -8.96
N VAL A 81 2.09 1.74 -8.62
CA VAL A 81 3.05 0.96 -7.84
C VAL A 81 3.41 -0.31 -8.59
N VAL A 82 4.71 -0.59 -8.68
CA VAL A 82 5.26 -1.83 -9.21
C VAL A 82 5.83 -2.64 -8.05
N VAL A 83 5.39 -3.88 -7.89
CA VAL A 83 5.80 -4.80 -6.83
C VAL A 83 5.88 -6.21 -7.41
N ASP A 84 7.01 -6.89 -7.26
CA ASP A 84 7.27 -8.23 -7.81
C ASP A 84 6.96 -8.38 -9.32
N GLY A 85 7.09 -7.30 -10.09
CA GLY A 85 6.77 -7.26 -11.52
C GLY A 85 5.29 -7.03 -11.84
N ASP A 86 4.40 -7.13 -10.85
CA ASP A 86 3.00 -6.70 -10.98
C ASP A 86 2.92 -5.18 -10.90
N THR A 87 2.05 -4.60 -11.73
CA THR A 87 1.81 -3.15 -11.76
C THR A 87 0.37 -2.87 -11.36
N TYR A 88 0.18 -1.98 -10.40
CA TYR A 88 -1.13 -1.60 -9.89
C TYR A 88 -1.32 -0.08 -9.91
N ARG A 89 -2.57 0.35 -10.08
CA ARG A 89 -3.01 1.74 -9.96
C ARG A 89 -3.81 1.92 -8.68
N LEU A 90 -3.47 2.94 -7.90
CA LEU A 90 -4.18 3.31 -6.68
C LEU A 90 -5.55 3.92 -7.00
N THR A 91 -6.62 3.39 -6.41
CA THR A 91 -7.99 3.83 -6.67
C THR A 91 -8.56 4.58 -5.48
N ASP A 92 -8.80 3.90 -4.36
CA ASP A 92 -9.47 4.47 -3.20
C ASP A 92 -8.64 4.29 -1.94
N LYS A 93 -8.55 5.37 -1.16
CA LYS A 93 -7.82 5.35 0.11
C LYS A 93 -8.69 4.62 1.13
N HIS A 94 -8.21 3.49 1.61
CA HIS A 94 -8.92 2.67 2.58
C HIS A 94 -8.64 3.12 4.00
N LYS A 95 -7.36 3.36 4.34
CA LYS A 95 -6.96 3.81 5.68
C LYS A 95 -5.76 4.73 5.57
N ASP A 96 -5.70 5.72 6.44
CA ASP A 96 -4.55 6.61 6.57
C ASP A 96 -4.36 6.86 8.06
N ASP A 97 -3.41 6.14 8.64
CA ASP A 97 -2.98 6.36 10.01
C ASP A 97 -1.61 7.06 10.02
N ALA A 98 -1.15 7.42 11.21
CA ALA A 98 0.01 8.28 11.38
C ALA A 98 1.30 7.70 10.75
N SER A 99 1.36 6.38 10.53
CA SER A 99 2.53 5.62 10.11
C SER A 99 2.30 4.82 8.82
N LEU A 100 1.08 4.39 8.52
CA LEU A 100 0.72 3.64 7.31
C LEU A 100 -0.40 4.32 6.52
N VAL A 101 -0.29 4.24 5.19
CA VAL A 101 -1.37 4.63 4.27
C VAL A 101 -1.74 3.42 3.42
N ARG A 102 -2.98 2.96 3.51
CA ARG A 102 -3.51 1.81 2.77
C ARG A 102 -4.44 2.26 1.66
N TRP A 103 -4.22 1.72 0.47
CA TRP A 103 -5.01 1.95 -0.72
C TRP A 103 -5.59 0.65 -1.26
N LEU A 104 -6.82 0.73 -1.77
CA LEU A 104 -7.31 -0.23 -2.75
C LEU A 104 -6.63 0.04 -4.09
N VAL A 105 -6.38 -1.03 -4.83
CA VAL A 105 -5.70 -0.96 -6.12
C VAL A 105 -6.35 -1.86 -7.16
N VAL A 106 -6.11 -1.53 -8.42
CA VAL A 106 -6.48 -2.36 -9.57
C VAL A 106 -5.25 -2.68 -10.41
N PRO A 107 -5.20 -3.85 -11.08
CA PRO A 107 -4.14 -4.14 -12.06
C PRO A 107 -4.01 -3.03 -13.10
N HIS A 108 -2.78 -2.70 -13.48
CA HIS A 108 -2.49 -1.65 -14.44
C HIS A 108 -1.41 -2.09 -15.44
N GLY A 109 -1.88 -2.59 -16.59
CA GLY A 109 -1.09 -2.99 -17.75
C GLY A 109 -1.98 -3.03 -18.99
#